data_AF-A0A842SJA8-F1
#
_entry.id   AF-A0A842SJA8-F1
#
_cell.length_a   1.000
_cell.length_b   1.000
_cell.length_c   1.000
_cell.angle_alpha   90.00
_cell.angle_beta   90.00
_cell.angle_gamma   90.00
#
_symmetry.space_group_name_H-M   'P 1'
#
loop_
_entity.id
_entity.type
_entity.pdbx_description
1 polymer ?
#
loop_
_entity_poly.entity_id
_entity_poly.type
_entity_poly.pdbx_seq_one_letter_code
_entity_poly.pdbx_strand_id
1 'polypeptide(L)'
;MKSFNLNLFLVSGLLVIVIIYSINQYSPHEEPIEEIKDFQGIKLGSYTDFEENSIKGPQSIEINSYRLKVTGLVETELEYKYDEVLGFPSQEKVIQLDCVEGWSVRVLWEGVLLEDLIDEASVKPEAVVVIFRAVDGYSTSLPLSYIIEEEIILAYKINNITLPEANGYPFQVVAESKWGYKWCKWVSEIELSDDLDFRGTWESAGFSNKAESGGQKWETRN
;
A
#
# COMPACT_ATOMS: atom_id res chain seq x y z
N MET A 1 75.31 -39.64 3.03
CA MET A 1 75.76 -38.43 3.75
C MET A 1 74.72 -37.34 3.52
N LYS A 2 74.11 -36.88 4.61
CA LYS A 2 73.15 -35.76 4.79
C LYS A 2 71.74 -35.86 4.17
N SER A 3 70.81 -36.10 5.08
CA SER A 3 69.36 -35.87 5.07
C SER A 3 68.97 -34.40 4.88
N PHE A 4 67.83 -34.16 4.24
CA PHE A 4 66.95 -33.04 4.61
C PHE A 4 65.49 -33.45 4.36
N ASN A 5 64.74 -33.64 5.45
CA ASN A 5 63.29 -33.61 5.46
C ASN A 5 62.85 -32.14 5.50
N LEU A 6 61.64 -31.83 5.01
CA LEU A 6 60.52 -31.31 5.83
C LEU A 6 59.55 -30.43 5.01
N ASN A 7 58.28 -30.85 5.01
CA ASN A 7 57.02 -30.09 4.95
C ASN A 7 56.73 -29.09 3.81
N LEU A 8 55.70 -29.41 3.02
CA LEU A 8 54.73 -28.41 2.56
C LEU A 8 53.32 -29.01 2.41
N PHE A 9 52.74 -29.44 3.54
CA PHE A 9 51.29 -29.43 3.71
C PHE A 9 50.94 -28.18 4.52
N LEU A 10 49.80 -27.54 4.20
CA LEU A 10 49.17 -26.38 4.85
C LEU A 10 49.42 -25.00 4.20
N VAL A 11 48.84 -24.77 3.02
CA VAL A 11 48.43 -23.40 2.62
C VAL A 11 46.94 -23.33 2.22
N SER A 12 46.21 -24.45 2.18
CA SER A 12 44.78 -24.45 1.80
C SER A 12 43.83 -24.01 2.91
N GLY A 13 44.23 -24.07 4.18
CA GLY A 13 43.37 -23.69 5.30
C GLY A 13 43.18 -22.18 5.45
N LEU A 14 44.25 -21.40 5.26
CA LEU A 14 44.20 -19.95 5.46
C LEU A 14 43.37 -19.26 4.36
N LEU A 15 43.49 -19.72 3.11
CA LEU A 15 42.73 -19.14 1.99
C LEU A 15 41.22 -19.40 2.12
N VAL A 16 40.85 -20.63 2.53
CA VAL A 16 39.44 -21.01 2.74
C VAL A 16 38.86 -20.30 3.98
N ILE A 17 39.63 -20.18 5.07
CA ILE A 17 39.20 -19.45 6.26
C ILE A 17 39.03 -17.96 5.94
N VAL A 18 39.95 -17.33 5.19
CA VAL A 18 39.83 -15.93 4.78
C VAL A 18 38.61 -15.73 3.87
N ILE A 19 38.34 -16.63 2.92
CA ILE A 19 37.15 -16.57 2.07
C ILE A 19 35.87 -16.69 2.91
N ILE A 20 35.78 -17.66 3.84
CA ILE A 20 34.62 -17.79 4.74
C ILE A 20 34.46 -16.55 5.61
N TYR A 21 35.56 -15.99 6.13
CA TYR A 21 35.53 -14.79 6.96
C TYR A 21 35.10 -13.54 6.17
N SER A 22 35.51 -13.43 4.90
CA SER A 22 35.09 -12.34 4.01
C SER A 22 33.62 -12.46 3.58
N ILE A 23 33.09 -13.68 3.41
CA ILE A 23 31.66 -13.89 3.11
C ILE A 23 30.80 -13.57 4.35
N ASN A 24 31.27 -13.90 5.56
CA ASN A 24 30.52 -13.65 6.80
C ASN A 24 30.51 -12.19 7.26
N GLN A 25 31.31 -11.32 6.63
CA GLN A 25 31.31 -9.86 6.85
C GLN A 25 30.53 -9.10 5.77
N TYR A 26 30.02 -9.81 4.76
CA TYR A 26 29.09 -9.22 3.80
C TYR A 26 27.69 -9.19 4.41
N SER A 27 27.48 -8.26 5.33
CA SER A 27 26.13 -7.73 5.54
C SER A 27 25.87 -6.84 4.33
N PRO A 28 24.89 -7.13 3.45
CA PRO A 28 24.38 -6.08 2.59
C PRO A 28 23.97 -4.97 3.54
N HIS A 29 24.67 -3.84 3.48
CA HIS A 29 24.17 -2.63 4.09
C HIS A 29 22.86 -2.36 3.35
N GLU A 30 21.71 -2.63 3.98
CA GLU A 30 20.45 -2.04 3.55
C GLU A 30 20.71 -0.54 3.57
N GLU A 31 20.91 0.02 2.38
CA GLU A 31 20.94 1.47 2.20
C GLU A 31 19.70 2.02 2.91
N PRO A 32 19.83 3.04 3.77
CA PRO A 32 18.69 3.62 4.44
C PRO A 32 17.68 3.98 3.36
N ILE A 33 16.46 3.46 3.49
CA ILE A 33 15.39 3.67 2.52
C ILE A 33 15.02 5.16 2.59
N GLU A 34 15.73 5.96 1.81
CA GLU A 34 15.54 7.40 1.73
C GLU A 34 14.39 7.68 0.76
N GLU A 35 13.47 8.52 1.22
CA GLU A 35 12.34 8.95 0.42
C GLU A 35 12.81 9.70 -0.84
N ILE A 36 12.36 9.23 -2.00
CA ILE A 36 12.65 9.93 -3.25
C ILE A 36 11.83 11.22 -3.38
N LYS A 37 12.42 12.26 -3.98
CA LYS A 37 11.78 13.57 -4.21
C LYS A 37 11.51 13.87 -5.69
N ASP A 38 11.93 12.98 -6.58
CA ASP A 38 11.70 13.03 -8.02
C ASP A 38 11.49 11.62 -8.54
N PHE A 39 10.55 11.46 -9.47
CA PHE A 39 10.39 10.23 -10.24
C PHE A 39 10.19 10.58 -11.71
N GLN A 40 11.12 10.12 -12.55
CA GLN A 40 11.10 10.35 -14.00
C GLN A 40 10.96 11.85 -14.37
N GLY A 41 11.57 12.74 -13.59
CA GLY A 41 11.51 14.20 -13.81
C GLY A 41 10.25 14.87 -13.26
N ILE A 42 9.37 14.13 -12.58
CA ILE A 42 8.24 14.68 -11.84
C ILE A 42 8.67 14.90 -10.40
N LYS A 43 8.66 16.17 -9.97
CA LYS A 43 8.89 16.53 -8.56
C LYS A 43 7.77 16.00 -7.67
N LEU A 44 8.16 15.34 -6.58
CA LEU A 44 7.27 14.77 -5.58
C LEU A 44 7.22 15.66 -4.33
N GLY A 45 6.08 15.65 -3.66
CA GLY A 45 5.95 16.08 -2.27
C GLY A 45 6.52 15.05 -1.31
N SER A 46 6.48 15.36 -0.01
CA SER A 46 6.92 14.48 1.08
C SER A 46 5.75 13.63 1.59
N TYR A 47 6.00 12.41 2.07
CA TYR A 47 5.02 11.66 2.87
C TYR A 47 4.60 12.42 4.13
N THR A 48 5.45 13.34 4.61
CA THR A 48 5.18 14.23 5.74
C THR A 48 4.35 15.46 5.39
N ASP A 49 4.09 15.72 4.10
CA ASP A 49 3.28 16.86 3.66
C ASP A 49 1.77 16.59 3.77
N PHE A 50 1.39 15.33 4.07
CA PHE A 50 0.00 14.94 4.31
C PHE A 50 -0.46 15.49 5.66
N GLU A 51 -1.64 16.11 5.69
CA GLU A 51 -2.25 16.50 6.96
C GLU A 51 -2.94 15.30 7.64
N GLU A 52 -2.99 15.32 8.97
CA GLU A 52 -3.55 14.23 9.77
C GLU A 52 -5.08 14.34 9.88
N ASN A 53 -5.78 13.59 9.03
CA ASN A 53 -7.24 13.64 8.89
C ASN A 53 -7.95 12.34 9.29
N SER A 54 -7.33 11.52 10.15
CA SER A 54 -7.94 10.30 10.66
C SER A 54 -9.04 10.55 11.69
N ILE A 55 -9.97 9.61 11.79
CA ILE A 55 -11.09 9.70 12.73
C ILE A 55 -10.69 9.37 14.17
N LYS A 56 -9.57 8.66 14.37
CA LYS A 56 -9.07 8.20 15.69
C LYS A 56 -7.54 8.30 15.86
N GLY A 57 -6.86 9.11 15.05
CA GLY A 57 -5.40 9.20 15.03
C GLY A 57 -4.75 8.10 14.16
N PRO A 58 -3.41 8.17 13.96
CA PRO A 58 -2.64 7.10 13.34
C PRO A 58 -2.83 5.74 14.02
N GLN A 59 -2.93 4.68 13.23
CA GLN A 59 -3.03 3.31 13.74
C GLN A 59 -1.68 2.60 13.67
N SER A 60 -1.29 1.94 14.77
CA SER A 60 -0.17 1.01 14.80
C SER A 60 -0.70 -0.42 14.70
N ILE A 61 -0.31 -1.14 13.65
CA ILE A 61 -0.89 -2.44 13.30
C ILE A 61 0.16 -3.55 13.48
N GLU A 62 -0.17 -4.52 14.32
CA GLU A 62 0.64 -5.72 14.55
C GLU A 62 0.57 -6.66 13.35
N ILE A 63 1.52 -6.51 12.43
CA ILE A 63 1.48 -7.09 11.08
C ILE A 63 1.35 -8.62 11.06
N ASN A 64 1.89 -9.32 12.05
CA ASN A 64 1.81 -10.78 12.15
C ASN A 64 0.36 -11.28 12.37
N SER A 65 -0.45 -10.45 13.03
CA SER A 65 -1.85 -10.75 13.33
C SER A 65 -2.83 -10.11 12.33
N TYR A 66 -2.35 -9.15 11.54
CA TYR A 66 -3.13 -8.46 10.54
C TYR A 66 -3.61 -9.41 9.44
N ARG A 67 -4.85 -9.24 8.99
CA ARG A 67 -5.43 -9.90 7.82
C ARG A 67 -6.20 -8.87 7.01
N LEU A 68 -5.96 -8.84 5.71
CA LEU A 68 -6.81 -8.14 4.74
C LEU A 68 -7.90 -9.11 4.30
N LYS A 69 -9.17 -8.73 4.48
CA LYS A 69 -10.31 -9.57 4.10
C LYS A 69 -10.89 -9.15 2.76
N VAL A 70 -11.32 -10.11 1.95
CA VAL A 70 -12.17 -9.90 0.77
C VAL A 70 -13.47 -10.67 0.99
N THR A 71 -14.60 -9.96 1.05
CA THR A 71 -15.88 -10.48 1.56
C THR A 71 -17.08 -10.03 0.71
N GLY A 72 -18.28 -10.48 1.09
CA GLY A 72 -19.53 -10.00 0.49
C GLY A 72 -19.94 -10.79 -0.75
N LEU A 73 -20.19 -10.09 -1.86
CA LEU A 73 -20.63 -10.66 -3.14
C LEU A 73 -19.46 -11.31 -3.91
N VAL A 74 -18.91 -12.36 -3.31
CA VAL A 74 -17.86 -13.23 -3.87
C VAL A 74 -18.29 -14.71 -3.74
N GLU A 75 -17.68 -15.60 -4.51
CA GLU A 75 -17.91 -17.05 -4.37
C GLU A 75 -17.17 -17.63 -3.15
N THR A 76 -15.96 -17.14 -2.86
CA THR A 76 -15.17 -17.57 -1.71
C THR A 76 -14.61 -16.34 -1.01
N GLU A 77 -14.95 -16.15 0.27
CA GLU A 77 -14.32 -15.11 1.08
C GLU A 77 -12.86 -15.47 1.38
N LEU A 78 -11.97 -14.49 1.24
CA LEU A 78 -10.53 -14.67 1.38
C LEU A 78 -9.96 -13.79 2.50
N GLU A 79 -8.89 -14.27 3.11
CA GLU A 79 -8.07 -13.48 4.04
C GLU A 79 -6.60 -13.60 3.64
N TYR A 80 -5.93 -12.46 3.44
CA TYR A 80 -4.52 -12.40 3.11
C TYR A 80 -3.70 -11.89 4.30
N LYS A 81 -2.53 -12.49 4.51
CA LYS A 81 -1.45 -11.86 5.27
C LYS A 81 -0.83 -10.72 4.45
N TYR A 82 -0.10 -9.85 5.13
CA TYR A 82 0.60 -8.74 4.49
C TYR A 82 1.55 -9.21 3.38
N ASP A 83 2.38 -10.21 3.67
CA ASP A 83 3.36 -10.77 2.73
C ASP A 83 2.71 -11.48 1.53
N GLU A 84 1.52 -12.06 1.72
CA GLU A 84 0.73 -12.66 0.64
C GLU A 84 0.24 -11.59 -0.35
N VAL A 85 -0.27 -10.45 0.15
CA VAL A 85 -0.64 -9.31 -0.71
C VAL A 85 0.58 -8.77 -1.45
N LEU A 86 1.73 -8.65 -0.79
CA LEU A 86 2.97 -8.20 -1.43
C LEU A 86 3.50 -9.15 -2.53
N GLY A 87 2.98 -10.37 -2.60
CA GLY A 87 3.32 -11.35 -3.64
C GLY A 87 2.63 -11.12 -4.99
N PHE A 88 1.61 -10.25 -5.05
CA PHE A 88 0.92 -9.90 -6.30
C PHE A 88 1.76 -8.96 -7.18
N PRO A 89 1.47 -8.85 -8.49
CA PRO A 89 2.10 -7.87 -9.36
C PRO A 89 1.98 -6.45 -8.79
N SER A 90 3.11 -5.75 -8.69
CA SER A 90 3.18 -4.38 -8.19
C SER A 90 3.08 -3.36 -9.33
N GLN A 91 2.43 -2.23 -9.06
CA GLN A 91 2.36 -1.07 -9.93
C GLN A 91 2.80 0.20 -9.21
N GLU A 92 3.46 1.09 -9.96
CA GLU A 92 3.92 2.41 -9.52
C GLU A 92 3.09 3.50 -10.20
N LYS A 93 2.45 4.39 -9.42
CA LYS A 93 1.63 5.50 -9.96
C LYS A 93 1.98 6.82 -9.26
N VAL A 94 2.35 7.85 -10.03
CA VAL A 94 2.55 9.21 -9.50
C VAL A 94 1.21 9.94 -9.46
N ILE A 95 0.56 9.94 -8.31
CA ILE A 95 -0.81 10.47 -8.13
C ILE A 95 -0.82 11.61 -7.11
N GLN A 96 -1.68 12.59 -7.36
CA GLN A 96 -2.00 13.65 -6.42
C GLN A 96 -3.25 13.30 -5.62
N LEU A 97 -3.14 13.33 -4.29
CA LEU A 97 -4.29 13.31 -3.38
C LEU A 97 -4.75 14.75 -3.16
N ASP A 98 -6.00 15.05 -3.50
CA ASP A 98 -6.66 16.32 -3.21
C ASP A 98 -7.56 16.18 -1.97
N CYS A 99 -7.37 17.01 -0.95
CA CYS A 99 -8.18 17.02 0.25
C CYS A 99 -9.21 18.15 0.21
N VAL A 100 -10.43 17.87 0.66
CA VAL A 100 -11.51 18.87 0.81
C VAL A 100 -11.16 20.00 1.78
N GLU A 101 -10.15 19.81 2.62
CA GLU A 101 -9.65 20.83 3.56
C GLU A 101 -8.66 21.82 2.92
N GLY A 102 -8.36 21.65 1.63
CA GLY A 102 -7.65 22.66 0.82
C GLY A 102 -6.15 22.42 0.66
N TRP A 103 -5.66 21.24 1.02
CA TRP A 103 -4.30 20.78 0.76
C TRP A 103 -4.28 19.68 -0.30
N SER A 104 -3.13 19.51 -0.96
CA SER A 104 -2.92 18.46 -1.96
C SER A 104 -1.47 18.01 -1.93
N VAL A 105 -1.22 16.70 -2.02
CA VAL A 105 0.15 16.15 -2.08
C VAL A 105 0.26 15.19 -3.25
N ARG A 106 1.30 15.37 -4.07
CA ARG A 106 1.64 14.47 -5.18
C ARG A 106 2.85 13.64 -4.81
N VAL A 107 2.69 12.32 -4.85
CA VAL A 107 3.73 11.36 -4.49
C VAL A 107 3.71 10.18 -5.45
N LEU A 108 4.77 9.38 -5.42
CA LEU A 108 4.78 8.06 -6.02
C LEU A 108 4.10 7.09 -5.05
N TRP A 109 3.08 6.38 -5.51
CA TRP A 109 2.48 5.25 -4.81
C TRP A 109 2.97 3.95 -5.44
N GLU A 110 3.23 2.94 -4.63
CA GLU A 110 3.50 1.58 -5.10
C GLU A 110 2.56 0.61 -4.34
N GLY A 111 1.89 -0.26 -5.11
CA GLY A 111 0.79 -1.07 -4.63
C GLY A 111 0.41 -2.19 -5.57
N VAL A 112 -0.56 -3.01 -5.16
CA VAL A 112 -1.15 -4.06 -6.00
C VAL A 112 -2.46 -3.57 -6.58
N LEU A 113 -2.83 -4.05 -7.76
CA LEU A 113 -4.16 -3.77 -8.30
C LEU A 113 -5.23 -4.37 -7.36
N LEU A 114 -6.28 -3.58 -7.08
CA LEU A 114 -7.42 -4.09 -6.33
C LEU A 114 -8.16 -5.20 -7.10
N GLU A 115 -8.22 -5.09 -8.43
CA GLU A 115 -8.81 -6.10 -9.32
C GLU A 115 -8.17 -7.47 -9.11
N ASP A 116 -6.83 -7.54 -9.11
CA ASP A 116 -6.11 -8.79 -8.89
C ASP A 116 -6.47 -9.46 -7.55
N LEU A 117 -6.68 -8.67 -6.48
CA LEU A 117 -7.03 -9.18 -5.16
C LEU A 117 -8.47 -9.72 -5.08
N ILE A 118 -9.42 -9.03 -5.71
CA ILE A 118 -10.84 -9.40 -5.66
C ILE A 118 -11.17 -10.52 -6.64
N ASP A 119 -10.44 -10.63 -7.76
CA ASP A 119 -10.65 -11.66 -8.77
C ASP A 119 -10.33 -13.07 -8.23
N GLU A 120 -9.34 -13.22 -7.35
CA GLU A 120 -9.07 -14.50 -6.69
C GLU A 120 -10.27 -15.01 -5.86
N ALA A 121 -11.10 -14.10 -5.33
CA ALA A 121 -12.32 -14.43 -4.58
C ALA A 121 -13.49 -14.83 -5.50
N SER A 122 -13.33 -14.67 -6.82
CA SER A 122 -14.37 -14.84 -7.85
C SER A 122 -15.60 -13.97 -7.56
N VAL A 123 -15.51 -12.69 -7.97
CA VAL A 123 -16.57 -11.68 -7.79
C VAL A 123 -17.88 -12.11 -8.45
N LYS A 124 -18.99 -11.99 -7.71
CA LYS A 124 -20.33 -12.30 -8.22
C LYS A 124 -20.83 -11.20 -9.16
N PRO A 125 -21.62 -11.54 -10.20
CA PRO A 125 -22.07 -10.58 -11.21
C PRO A 125 -23.00 -9.49 -10.68
N GLU A 126 -23.59 -9.67 -9.49
CA GLU A 126 -24.41 -8.66 -8.82
C GLU A 126 -23.59 -7.55 -8.15
N ALA A 127 -22.28 -7.78 -7.92
CA ALA A 127 -21.42 -6.78 -7.29
C ALA A 127 -21.22 -5.57 -8.21
N VAL A 128 -21.52 -4.38 -7.70
CA VAL A 128 -21.39 -3.11 -8.44
C VAL A 128 -20.64 -2.04 -7.64
N VAL A 129 -20.41 -2.26 -6.35
CA VAL A 129 -19.66 -1.37 -5.46
C VAL A 129 -18.67 -2.18 -4.61
N VAL A 130 -17.55 -1.56 -4.28
CA VAL A 130 -16.59 -2.06 -3.29
C VAL A 130 -16.65 -1.14 -2.08
N ILE A 131 -16.91 -1.72 -0.91
CA ILE A 131 -16.90 -1.03 0.39
C ILE A 131 -15.57 -1.33 1.07
N PHE A 132 -14.85 -0.27 1.43
CA PHE A 132 -13.62 -0.38 2.20
C PHE A 132 -13.92 -0.12 3.66
N ARG A 133 -13.37 -0.96 4.53
CA ARG A 133 -13.39 -0.74 5.99
C ARG A 133 -11.97 -0.69 6.51
N ALA A 134 -11.75 0.19 7.48
CA ALA A 134 -10.46 0.36 8.13
C ALA A 134 -10.48 -0.18 9.56
N VAL A 135 -9.28 -0.45 10.08
CA VAL A 135 -9.06 -0.91 11.46
C VAL A 135 -9.67 0.05 12.50
N ASP A 136 -9.64 1.36 12.25
CA ASP A 136 -10.17 2.36 13.18
C ASP A 136 -11.71 2.52 13.12
N GLY A 137 -12.38 1.77 12.24
CA GLY A 137 -13.82 1.84 11.99
C GLY A 137 -14.21 2.85 10.90
N TYR A 138 -13.24 3.47 10.22
CA TYR A 138 -13.50 4.26 9.02
C TYR A 138 -14.09 3.37 7.92
N SER A 139 -14.97 3.94 7.11
CA SER A 139 -15.45 3.26 5.90
C SER A 139 -15.77 4.24 4.79
N THR A 140 -15.67 3.77 3.55
CA THR A 140 -16.05 4.46 2.31
C THR A 140 -16.36 3.41 1.24
N SER A 141 -16.85 3.82 0.09
CA SER A 141 -17.16 2.92 -1.02
C SER A 141 -16.77 3.51 -2.37
N LEU A 142 -16.41 2.68 -3.34
CA LEU A 142 -16.14 3.10 -4.71
C LEU A 142 -16.87 2.17 -5.68
N PRO A 143 -17.38 2.68 -6.82
CA PRO A 143 -17.96 1.81 -7.84
C PRO A 143 -16.93 0.79 -8.30
N LEU A 144 -17.36 -0.47 -8.45
CA LEU A 144 -16.48 -1.55 -8.91
C LEU A 144 -15.93 -1.25 -10.31
N SER A 145 -16.77 -0.70 -11.20
CA SER A 145 -16.35 -0.31 -12.54
C SER A 145 -15.21 0.71 -12.52
N TYR A 146 -15.25 1.69 -11.62
CA TYR A 146 -14.20 2.69 -11.47
C TYR A 146 -12.88 2.07 -10.97
N ILE A 147 -12.96 1.07 -10.07
CA ILE A 147 -11.76 0.37 -9.59
C ILE A 147 -11.03 -0.35 -10.72
N ILE A 148 -11.79 -1.01 -11.60
CA ILE A 148 -11.27 -1.74 -12.76
C ILE A 148 -10.79 -0.77 -13.85
N GLU A 149 -11.62 0.20 -14.24
CA GLU A 149 -11.34 1.13 -15.34
C GLU A 149 -10.13 2.03 -15.09
N GLU A 150 -9.93 2.47 -13.84
CA GLU A 150 -8.81 3.34 -13.45
C GLU A 150 -7.63 2.55 -12.88
N GLU A 151 -7.66 1.21 -12.90
CA GLU A 151 -6.58 0.37 -12.37
C GLU A 151 -6.17 0.81 -10.94
N ILE A 152 -7.16 0.88 -10.04
CA ILE A 152 -6.96 1.40 -8.68
C ILE A 152 -6.08 0.44 -7.89
N ILE A 153 -5.06 0.99 -7.23
CA ILE A 153 -4.13 0.23 -6.41
C ILE A 153 -4.46 0.30 -4.91
N LEU A 154 -4.20 -0.80 -4.22
CA LEU A 154 -4.01 -0.85 -2.79
C LEU A 154 -2.51 -0.67 -2.50
N ALA A 155 -2.13 0.54 -2.11
CA ALA A 155 -0.73 0.90 -1.90
C ALA A 155 -0.20 0.37 -0.57
N TYR A 156 1.06 -0.08 -0.59
CA TYR A 156 1.85 -0.46 0.58
C TYR A 156 3.17 0.33 0.71
N LYS A 157 3.46 1.20 -0.27
CA LYS A 157 4.61 2.10 -0.30
C LYS A 157 4.24 3.48 -0.83
N ILE A 158 5.03 4.47 -0.41
CA ILE A 158 4.97 5.87 -0.82
C ILE A 158 6.41 6.36 -1.05
N ASN A 159 6.70 7.00 -2.18
CA ASN A 159 8.02 7.54 -2.50
C ASN A 159 9.18 6.56 -2.21
N ASN A 160 9.02 5.31 -2.67
CA ASN A 160 9.95 4.18 -2.48
C ASN A 160 10.18 3.73 -1.03
N ILE A 161 9.47 4.29 -0.05
CA ILE A 161 9.48 3.81 1.32
C ILE A 161 8.20 3.03 1.63
N THR A 162 8.28 2.03 2.51
CA THR A 162 7.07 1.42 3.09
C THR A 162 6.21 2.51 3.69
N LEU A 163 4.88 2.41 3.53
CA LEU A 163 3.97 3.39 4.12
C LEU A 163 4.31 3.60 5.61
N PRO A 164 4.46 4.85 6.05
CA PRO A 164 4.43 5.15 7.48
C PRO A 164 3.05 4.87 8.08
N GLU A 165 2.98 4.64 9.39
CA GLU A 165 1.72 4.41 10.11
C GLU A 165 0.69 5.54 9.85
N ALA A 166 1.12 6.80 9.90
CA ALA A 166 0.24 7.95 9.65
C ALA A 166 -0.33 7.99 8.22
N ASN A 167 0.39 7.40 7.25
CA ASN A 167 0.01 7.34 5.84
C ASN A 167 -0.70 6.03 5.47
N GLY A 168 -1.13 5.23 6.45
CA GLY A 168 -2.03 4.11 6.21
C GLY A 168 -1.41 2.71 6.25
N TYR A 169 -0.18 2.54 6.74
CA TYR A 169 0.42 1.20 6.89
C TYR A 169 -0.52 0.20 7.61
N PRO A 170 -0.80 -0.99 7.07
CA PRO A 170 -0.08 -1.62 5.95
C PRO A 170 -0.58 -1.25 4.56
N PHE A 171 -1.84 -0.81 4.43
CA PHE A 171 -2.47 -0.58 3.13
C PHE A 171 -3.36 0.66 3.09
N GLN A 172 -3.24 1.42 2.00
CA GLN A 172 -4.10 2.57 1.70
C GLN A 172 -4.65 2.49 0.26
N VAL A 173 -5.94 2.79 0.10
CA VAL A 173 -6.56 2.92 -1.24
C VAL A 173 -6.07 4.20 -1.91
N VAL A 174 -5.58 4.08 -3.16
CA VAL A 174 -5.19 5.22 -4.00
C VAL A 174 -6.36 5.57 -4.93
N ALA A 175 -7.38 6.22 -4.39
CA ALA A 175 -8.61 6.56 -5.12
C ALA A 175 -8.40 7.80 -6.01
N GLU A 176 -7.59 7.67 -7.06
CA GLU A 176 -7.24 8.78 -7.95
C GLU A 176 -8.48 9.49 -8.52
N SER A 177 -8.40 10.79 -8.78
CA SER A 177 -9.56 11.61 -9.18
C SER A 177 -10.70 11.76 -8.14
N LYS A 178 -10.59 11.13 -6.96
CA LYS A 178 -11.52 11.30 -5.84
C LYS A 178 -10.94 12.17 -4.73
N TRP A 179 -11.81 12.85 -3.99
CA TRP A 179 -11.43 13.55 -2.77
C TRP A 179 -10.82 12.61 -1.74
N GLY A 180 -9.91 13.13 -0.92
CA GLY A 180 -9.14 12.37 0.08
C GLY A 180 -9.96 11.52 1.05
N TYR A 181 -11.24 11.86 1.30
CA TYR A 181 -12.11 10.99 2.10
C TYR A 181 -12.49 9.68 1.39
N LYS A 182 -12.20 9.48 0.11
CA LYS A 182 -12.35 8.16 -0.54
C LYS A 182 -11.07 7.31 -0.43
N TRP A 183 -9.97 7.88 0.07
CA TRP A 183 -8.66 7.23 0.18
C TRP A 183 -8.53 6.52 1.53
N CYS A 184 -9.21 5.38 1.67
CA CYS A 184 -9.27 4.62 2.91
C CYS A 184 -7.85 4.21 3.38
N LYS A 185 -7.47 4.65 4.59
CA LYS A 185 -6.22 4.25 5.29
C LYS A 185 -6.47 3.02 6.15
N TRP A 186 -5.42 2.23 6.41
CA TRP A 186 -5.48 1.08 7.33
C TRP A 186 -6.55 0.07 6.94
N VAL A 187 -6.66 -0.19 5.64
CA VAL A 187 -7.71 -1.06 5.08
C VAL A 187 -7.62 -2.41 5.76
N SER A 188 -8.74 -2.92 6.28
CA SER A 188 -8.87 -4.24 6.89
C SER A 188 -9.80 -5.16 6.09
N GLU A 189 -10.71 -4.58 5.30
CA GLU A 189 -11.70 -5.33 4.54
C GLU A 189 -12.06 -4.61 3.23
N ILE A 190 -12.21 -5.42 2.18
CA ILE A 190 -12.69 -5.08 0.84
C ILE A 190 -13.96 -5.90 0.63
N GLU A 191 -15.12 -5.29 0.83
CA GLU A 191 -16.44 -5.94 0.77
C GLU A 191 -17.12 -5.63 -0.58
N LEU A 192 -17.44 -6.67 -1.34
CA LEU A 192 -18.18 -6.54 -2.61
C LEU A 192 -19.68 -6.47 -2.31
N SER A 193 -20.37 -5.48 -2.88
CA SER A 193 -21.79 -5.22 -2.58
C SER A 193 -22.57 -4.77 -3.82
N ASP A 194 -23.89 -4.87 -3.76
CA ASP A 194 -24.85 -4.35 -4.73
C ASP A 194 -25.42 -2.97 -4.33
N ASP A 195 -25.09 -2.47 -3.14
CA ASP A 195 -25.60 -1.21 -2.59
C ASP A 195 -24.81 0.01 -3.10
N LEU A 196 -25.14 0.49 -4.29
CA LEU A 196 -24.58 1.73 -4.86
C LEU A 196 -24.85 2.98 -4.00
N ASP A 197 -25.82 2.93 -3.09
CA ASP A 197 -26.19 4.03 -2.21
C ASP A 197 -25.48 3.95 -0.85
N PHE A 198 -24.61 2.96 -0.63
CA PHE A 198 -23.84 2.83 0.60
C PHE A 198 -23.11 4.14 0.92
N ARG A 199 -23.29 4.61 2.14
CA ARG A 199 -22.62 5.80 2.68
C ARG A 199 -21.70 5.42 3.82
N GLY A 200 -20.41 5.63 3.60
CA GLY A 200 -19.37 5.49 4.60
C GLY A 200 -19.40 6.61 5.65
N THR A 201 -18.26 6.82 6.29
CA THR A 201 -18.13 7.74 7.43
C THR A 201 -18.44 9.18 7.07
N TRP A 202 -17.80 9.74 6.04
CA TRP A 202 -18.00 11.14 5.65
C TRP A 202 -19.21 11.32 4.74
N GLU A 203 -19.54 10.34 3.91
CA GLU A 203 -20.72 10.35 3.04
C GLU A 203 -22.01 10.33 3.85
N SER A 204 -22.01 9.65 5.00
CA SER A 204 -23.11 9.71 5.99
C SER A 204 -23.18 11.04 6.73
N ALA A 205 -22.05 11.76 6.83
CA ALA A 205 -21.96 13.11 7.40
C ALA A 205 -22.33 14.22 6.39
N GLY A 206 -22.81 13.86 5.20
CA GLY A 206 -23.30 14.81 4.19
C GLY A 206 -22.30 15.17 3.09
N PHE A 207 -21.13 14.52 3.03
CA PHE A 207 -20.25 14.64 1.87
C PHE A 207 -20.80 13.87 0.66
N SER A 208 -20.34 14.22 -0.55
CA SER A 208 -20.80 13.58 -1.78
C SER A 208 -20.39 12.11 -1.82
N ASN A 209 -21.28 11.24 -2.32
CA ASN A 209 -20.89 9.84 -2.51
C ASN A 209 -19.94 9.67 -3.72
N LYS A 210 -20.14 10.50 -4.77
CA LYS A 210 -19.32 10.48 -6.00
C LYS A 210 -17.92 11.03 -5.78
N ALA A 211 -17.82 12.06 -4.93
CA ALA A 211 -16.56 12.63 -4.46
C ALA A 211 -15.56 13.00 -5.57
N GLU A 212 -16.02 13.50 -6.72
CA GLU A 212 -15.13 13.87 -7.82
C GLU A 212 -14.27 15.07 -7.40
N SER A 213 -12.94 14.90 -7.37
CA SER A 213 -12.04 16.02 -7.11
C SER A 213 -11.87 16.86 -8.36
N GLY A 214 -11.69 16.23 -9.53
CA GLY A 214 -11.56 16.91 -10.83
C GLY A 214 -10.50 18.02 -10.85
N GLY A 215 -9.51 17.98 -9.94
CA GLY A 215 -8.54 19.07 -9.73
C GLY A 215 -9.14 20.38 -9.19
N GLN A 216 -10.36 20.35 -8.66
CA GLN A 216 -11.00 21.49 -7.99
C GLN A 216 -10.37 21.72 -6.62
N LYS A 217 -10.47 22.94 -6.08
CA LYS A 217 -9.85 23.32 -4.80
C LYS A 217 -10.73 23.04 -3.57
N TRP A 218 -12.03 22.82 -3.77
CA TRP A 218 -13.00 22.52 -2.69
C TRP A 218 -14.22 21.79 -3.25
N GLU A 219 -14.88 21.00 -2.41
CA GLU A 219 -16.18 20.38 -2.70
C GLU A 219 -17.33 21.21 -2.14
N THR A 220 -18.41 21.38 -2.91
CA THR A 220 -19.67 21.93 -2.38
C THR A 220 -20.49 20.80 -1.76
N ARG A 221 -20.78 20.87 -0.46
CA ARG A 221 -21.72 19.95 0.21
C ARG A 221 -23.12 20.11 -0.41
N ASN A 222 -23.77 18.99 -0.69
CA ASN A 222 -25.16 18.97 -1.16
C ASN A 222 -26.15 19.18 -0.01
#